data_AF-A0A822DTQ3-F1
#
_entry.id   AF-A0A822DTQ3-F1
#
_cell.length_a   1.000
_cell.length_b   1.000
_cell.length_c   1.000
_cell.angle_alpha   90.00
_cell.angle_beta   90.00
_cell.angle_gamma   90.00
#
_symmetry.space_group_name_H-M   'P 1'
#
loop_
_entity.id
_entity.type
_entity.pdbx_description
1 polymer ?
#
loop_
_entity_poly.entity_id
_entity_poly.type
_entity_poly.pdbx_seq_one_letter_code
_entity_poly.pdbx_strand_id
1 'polypeptide(L)'
;KYSLQFLDEPVSDLMNVFGTEFVSYISNYGYDRVLRILGHNMRDFLNGLDNLHEYMRYTYPRMRPPSFYLEKENAHGLTLHYRIRR
;
A
#
# COMPACT_ATOMS: atom_id res chain seq x y z
N LYS A 1 -8.32 15.05 10.42
CA LYS A 1 -8.19 16.52 10.52
C LYS A 1 -7.59 16.97 11.85
N TYR A 2 -7.85 16.30 12.97
CA TYR A 2 -7.32 16.70 14.29
C TYR A 2 -5.87 16.27 14.56
N SER A 3 -5.35 15.22 13.92
CA SER A 3 -3.97 14.72 14.14
C SER A 3 -2.88 15.57 13.50
N LEU A 4 -3.20 16.35 12.46
CA LEU A 4 -2.23 17.15 11.70
C LEU A 4 -1.85 18.47 12.38
N GLN A 5 -2.55 18.85 13.45
CA GLN A 5 -2.38 20.15 14.11
C GLN A 5 -1.49 20.07 15.37
N PHE A 6 -1.18 18.85 15.83
CA PHE A 6 -0.41 18.60 17.06
C PHE A 6 1.06 18.24 16.81
N LEU A 7 1.41 17.86 15.59
CA LEU A 7 2.77 17.58 15.18
C LEU A 7 3.19 18.72 14.26
N ASP A 8 4.19 19.50 14.68
CA ASP A 8 4.79 20.60 13.89
C ASP A 8 5.62 20.08 12.69
N GLU A 9 5.29 18.87 12.22
CA GLU A 9 5.98 18.16 11.17
C GLU A 9 5.19 18.23 9.86
N PRO A 10 5.88 18.27 8.70
CA PRO A 10 5.22 18.29 7.42
C PRO A 10 4.44 16.98 7.20
N VAL A 11 3.28 17.09 6.55
CA VAL A 11 2.38 15.95 6.28
C VAL A 11 3.10 14.82 5.52
N SER A 12 4.11 15.13 4.72
CA SER A 12 4.95 14.14 4.02
C SER A 12 5.63 13.18 4.98
N ASP A 13 6.17 13.69 6.08
CA ASP A 13 6.99 12.92 7.00
C ASP A 13 6.10 12.02 7.85
N LEU A 14 4.95 12.56 8.26
CA LEU A 14 3.90 11.77 8.88
C LEU A 14 3.41 10.64 7.95
N MET A 15 3.22 10.90 6.65
CA MET A 15 2.78 9.87 5.71
C MET A 15 3.85 8.79 5.47
N ASN A 16 5.14 9.15 5.50
CA ASN A 16 6.25 8.20 5.41
C ASN A 16 6.31 7.29 6.64
N VAL A 17 6.20 7.87 7.84
CA VAL A 17 6.14 7.11 9.09
C VAL A 17 4.90 6.21 9.11
N PHE A 18 3.75 6.75 8.73
CA PHE A 18 2.51 5.99 8.64
C PHE A 18 2.65 4.79 7.70
N GLY A 19 3.27 4.96 6.53
CA GLY A 19 3.50 3.85 5.59
C GLY A 19 4.39 2.74 6.19
N THR A 20 5.43 3.13 6.92
CA THR A 20 6.36 2.19 7.57
C THR A 20 5.65 1.42 8.68
N GLU A 21 4.99 2.14 9.58
CA GLU A 21 4.25 1.55 10.70
C GLU A 21 3.06 0.71 10.23
N PHE A 22 2.40 1.10 9.14
CA PHE A 22 1.26 0.35 8.59
C PHE A 22 1.65 -1.07 8.21
N VAL A 23 2.80 -1.25 7.55
CA VAL A 23 3.30 -2.58 7.14
C VAL A 23 3.66 -3.42 8.37
N SER A 24 4.33 -2.84 9.36
CA SER A 24 4.64 -3.51 10.62
C SER A 24 3.37 -3.88 11.41
N TYR A 25 2.40 -2.97 11.46
CA TYR A 25 1.13 -3.19 12.13
C TYR A 25 0.36 -4.35 11.52
N ILE A 26 0.12 -4.35 10.20
CA ILE A 26 -0.64 -5.44 9.57
C ILE A 26 0.09 -6.79 9.69
N SER A 27 1.43 -6.81 9.64
CA SER A 27 2.22 -8.03 9.88
C SER A 27 1.96 -8.58 11.30
N ASN A 28 2.02 -7.73 12.32
CA ASN A 28 1.80 -8.11 13.72
C ASN A 28 0.34 -8.52 14.03
N TYR A 29 -0.64 -7.98 13.30
CA TYR A 29 -2.07 -8.28 13.48
C TYR A 29 -2.55 -9.50 12.68
N GLY A 30 -1.63 -10.38 12.29
CA GLY A 30 -1.96 -11.67 11.66
C GLY A 30 -2.13 -11.62 10.15
N TYR A 31 -1.89 -10.48 9.50
CA TYR A 31 -1.84 -10.39 8.04
C TYR A 31 -0.47 -10.75 7.46
N ASP A 32 0.51 -11.17 8.27
CA ASP A 32 1.81 -11.67 7.79
C ASP A 32 1.66 -12.72 6.68
N ARG A 33 0.72 -13.65 6.86
CA ARG A 33 0.45 -14.67 5.84
C ARG A 33 -0.07 -14.08 4.55
N VAL A 34 -0.93 -13.06 4.62
CA VAL A 34 -1.44 -12.34 3.44
C VAL A 34 -0.29 -11.62 2.76
N LEU A 35 0.53 -10.87 3.51
CA LEU A 35 1.69 -10.16 2.98
C LEU A 35 2.65 -11.08 2.23
N ARG A 36 2.92 -12.28 2.77
CA ARG A 36 3.75 -13.30 2.12
C ARG A 36 3.15 -13.84 0.82
N ILE A 37 1.82 -13.90 0.72
CA ILE A 37 1.12 -14.36 -0.49
C ILE A 37 1.12 -13.28 -1.57
N LEU A 38 1.16 -11.99 -1.20
CA LEU A 38 1.12 -10.90 -2.18
C LEU A 38 2.32 -10.93 -3.14
N GLY A 39 3.47 -11.41 -2.69
CA GLY A 39 4.60 -11.61 -3.60
C GLY A 39 5.91 -11.94 -2.90
N HIS A 40 6.78 -12.67 -3.61
CA HIS A 40 8.13 -12.97 -3.14
C HIS A 40 9.09 -11.79 -3.33
N ASN A 41 8.85 -10.99 -4.38
CA ASN A 41 9.64 -9.83 -4.76
C ASN A 41 8.79 -8.55 -4.71
N MET A 42 9.45 -7.38 -4.65
CA MET A 42 8.76 -6.08 -4.60
C MET A 42 7.77 -5.89 -5.76
N ARG A 43 8.11 -6.34 -6.97
CA ARG A 43 7.22 -6.31 -8.12
C ARG A 43 5.93 -7.10 -7.89
N ASP A 44 6.08 -8.34 -7.44
CA ASP A 44 4.94 -9.23 -7.22
C ASP A 44 4.05 -8.67 -6.12
N PHE A 45 4.66 -8.20 -5.03
CA PHE A 45 3.95 -7.54 -3.93
C PHE A 45 3.09 -6.36 -4.43
N LEU A 46 3.68 -5.45 -5.20
CA LEU A 46 2.97 -4.27 -5.73
C LEU A 46 1.82 -4.65 -6.68
N ASN A 47 2.01 -5.66 -7.54
CA ASN A 47 0.92 -6.18 -8.39
C ASN A 47 -0.14 -6.92 -7.56
N GLY A 48 0.27 -7.63 -6.51
CA GLY A 48 -0.61 -8.35 -5.60
C GLY A 48 -1.55 -7.44 -4.82
N LEU A 49 -1.17 -6.19 -4.57
CA LEU A 49 -2.02 -5.21 -3.90
C LEU A 49 -3.33 -4.95 -4.65
N ASP A 50 -3.31 -4.86 -5.98
CA ASP A 50 -4.53 -4.65 -6.77
C ASP A 50 -5.49 -5.84 -6.64
N ASN A 51 -4.95 -7.07 -6.63
CA ASN A 51 -5.75 -8.28 -6.41
C ASN A 51 -6.33 -8.33 -4.99
N LEU A 52 -5.53 -7.98 -3.97
CA LEU A 52 -6.00 -7.92 -2.59
C LEU A 52 -7.10 -6.89 -2.42
N HIS A 53 -6.92 -5.71 -3.01
CA HIS A 53 -7.92 -4.66 -2.98
C HIS A 53 -9.22 -5.09 -3.67
N GLU A 54 -9.14 -5.78 -4.80
CA GLU A 54 -10.33 -6.31 -5.46
C GLU A 54 -11.04 -7.35 -4.58
N TYR A 55 -10.28 -8.24 -3.94
CA TYR A 55 -10.82 -9.19 -2.96
C TYR A 55 -11.52 -8.47 -1.79
N MET A 56 -10.91 -7.42 -1.25
CA MET A 56 -11.50 -6.64 -0.16
C MET A 56 -12.79 -5.91 -0.56
N ARG A 57 -13.03 -5.61 -1.85
CA ARG A 57 -14.30 -5.00 -2.28
C ARG A 57 -15.51 -5.89 -2.02
N TYR A 58 -15.35 -7.22 -2.02
CA TYR A 58 -16.45 -8.13 -1.70
C TYR A 58 -16.95 -7.94 -0.27
N THR A 59 -16.05 -7.70 0.68
CA THR A 59 -16.39 -7.45 2.09
C THR A 59 -16.68 -5.97 2.35
N TYR A 60 -16.00 -5.07 1.64
CA TYR A 60 -16.09 -3.62 1.78
C TYR A 60 -16.55 -2.96 0.48
N PRO A 61 -17.86 -3.02 0.14
CA PRO A 61 -18.37 -2.62 -1.17
C PRO A 61 -18.22 -1.12 -1.49
N ARG A 62 -18.03 -0.26 -0.47
CA ARG A 62 -17.78 1.18 -0.66
C ARG A 62 -16.29 1.53 -0.73
N MET A 63 -15.40 0.54 -0.66
CA MET A 63 -13.97 0.78 -0.71
C MET A 63 -13.56 1.33 -2.08
N ARG A 64 -12.76 2.39 -2.08
CA ARG A 64 -12.15 2.98 -3.27
C ARG A 64 -10.63 2.78 -3.20
N PRO A 65 -10.14 1.56 -3.50
CA PRO A 65 -8.72 1.30 -3.45
C PRO A 65 -7.98 2.06 -4.56
N PRO A 66 -6.73 2.45 -4.31
CA PRO A 66 -5.82 2.88 -5.37
C PRO A 66 -5.48 1.69 -6.27
N SER A 67 -4.99 1.98 -7.48
CA SER A 67 -4.49 0.98 -8.42
C SER A 67 -2.99 1.19 -8.67
N PHE A 68 -2.24 0.10 -8.63
CA PHE A 68 -0.80 0.03 -8.85
C PHE A 68 -0.52 -0.69 -10.16
N TYR A 69 0.13 0.01 -11.10
CA TYR A 69 0.51 -0.59 -12.37
C TYR A 69 2.02 -0.46 -12.60
N LEU A 70 2.67 -1.57 -12.92
CA LEU A 70 4.09 -1.63 -13.23
C LEU A 70 4.30 -1.77 -14.73
N GLU A 71 5.09 -0.88 -15.33
CA GLU A 71 5.28 -0.88 -16.80
C GLU A 71 6.64 -1.44 -17.22
N LYS A 72 7.73 -0.97 -16.60
CA LYS A 72 9.11 -1.30 -16.98
C LYS A 72 9.87 -1.72 -15.75
N GLU A 73 10.50 -2.89 -15.80
CA GLU A 73 11.43 -3.38 -14.79
C GLU A 73 12.77 -3.65 -15.48
N ASN A 74 13.85 -3.11 -14.91
CA ASN A 74 15.22 -3.36 -15.34
C ASN A 74 16.10 -3.58 -14.10
N ALA A 75 17.38 -3.91 -14.31
CA ALA A 75 18.32 -4.16 -13.21
C ALA A 75 18.54 -2.94 -12.29
N HIS A 76 18.15 -1.73 -12.71
CA HIS A 76 18.31 -0.49 -11.96
C HIS A 76 17.02 0.00 -11.29
N GLY A 77 15.88 -0.66 -11.52
CA GLY A 77 14.63 -0.33 -10.86
C GLY A 77 13.39 -0.59 -11.71
N LEU A 78 12.28 -0.01 -11.27
CA LEU A 78 10.98 -0.16 -11.91
C LEU A 78 10.23 1.17 -12.00
N THR A 79 9.35 1.30 -12.99
CA THR A 79 8.40 2.41 -13.10
C THR A 79 7.05 2.00 -12.53
N LEU A 80 6.68 2.60 -11.40
CA LEU A 80 5.39 2.42 -10.75
C LEU A 80 4.43 3.56 -11.11
N HIS A 81 3.29 3.20 -11.70
CA HIS A 81 2.17 4.08 -11.94
C HIS A 81 1.16 3.94 -10.79
N TYR A 82 1.00 5.02 -10.03
CA TYR A 82 0.05 5.08 -8.94
C TYR A 82 -1.19 5.88 -9.36
N ARG A 83 -2.34 5.21 -9.49
CA ARG A 83 -3.60 5.83 -9.92
C ARG A 83 -4.64 5.81 -8.82
N ILE A 84 -5.11 6.99 -8.42
CA ILE A 84 -6.25 7.15 -7.51
C ILE A 84 -7.49 7.54 -8.33
N ARG A 85 -8.59 6.81 -8.17
CA ARG A 85 -9.92 7.29 -8.56
C ARG A 85 -10.53 8.00 -7.34
N ARG A 86 -10.46 9.33 -7.31
CA ARG A 86 -11.08 10.15 -6.24
C ARG A 86 -12.61 10.10 -6.35
#